data_AF-A0A2D6YS38-F1
#
_entry.id   AF-A0A2D6YS38-F1
#
_cell.length_a   1.000
_cell.length_b   1.000
_cell.length_c   1.000
_cell.angle_alpha   90.00
_cell.angle_beta   90.00
_cell.angle_gamma   90.00
#
_symmetry.space_group_name_H-M   'P 1'
#
loop_
_entity.id
_entity.type
_entity.pdbx_description
1 polymer ?
#
loop_
_entity_poly.entity_id
_entity_poly.type
_entity_poly.pdbx_seq_one_letter_code
_entity_poly.pdbx_strand_id
1 'polypeptide(L)'
;MNGLHDINDTIPARRRLRRGFTLVELLAVIAIIALIIGFLLVSVGSFRDSARLTECMSNQHQLQLGLVSWSQDNNGKFMSPASQEFPPGISNPNRDLFWVKSYNTGAQAPRLRDLDGDGSLEETDQALKDGALYDYVQDVRAYQSPLDPTGRVRSYSLNGFISDIPDNPNGAWGSTVDRISKVRNPANTMYTIAEHDTGWQDNYNRGGWVIDTLHPVGWWKDFPAFWDPQDRLAMSFIDGSSRIITLANPKLNEIVTAHEIPVNDASEIDFERFKTWLRPDL
;
A
#
# COMPACT_ATOMS: atom_id res chain seq x y z
N MET A 1 -75.28 -69.97 -11.96
CA MET A 1 -74.49 -69.43 -10.83
C MET A 1 -73.04 -69.81 -11.11
N ASN A 2 -72.31 -69.00 -11.87
CA ASN A 2 -71.49 -67.85 -11.43
C ASN A 2 -70.33 -68.24 -10.50
N GLY A 3 -69.12 -67.90 -10.93
CA GLY A 3 -67.89 -67.99 -10.14
C GLY A 3 -66.66 -68.22 -11.04
N LEU A 4 -66.41 -67.35 -12.02
CA LEU A 4 -65.32 -66.35 -11.99
C LEU A 4 -63.93 -66.98 -11.76
N HIS A 5 -63.27 -67.25 -12.89
CA HIS A 5 -61.85 -67.52 -13.01
C HIS A 5 -61.09 -66.21 -12.70
N ASP A 6 -60.43 -66.12 -11.55
CA ASP A 6 -59.61 -64.96 -11.17
C ASP A 6 -58.24 -65.06 -11.85
N ILE A 7 -58.09 -64.34 -12.96
CA ILE A 7 -56.84 -64.23 -13.73
C ILE A 7 -56.04 -63.09 -13.11
N ASN A 8 -55.22 -63.41 -12.11
CA ASN A 8 -54.21 -62.48 -11.61
C ASN A 8 -53.09 -62.35 -12.65
N ASP A 9 -53.28 -61.45 -13.63
CA ASP A 9 -52.24 -60.95 -14.52
C ASP A 9 -51.22 -60.14 -13.69
N THR A 10 -50.18 -60.80 -13.19
CA THR A 10 -49.03 -60.12 -12.61
C THR A 10 -48.23 -59.43 -13.72
N ILE A 11 -48.43 -58.13 -13.92
CA ILE A 11 -47.54 -57.32 -14.77
C ILE A 11 -46.14 -57.36 -14.14
N PRO A 12 -45.10 -57.89 -14.82
CA PRO A 12 -43.76 -57.92 -14.26
C PRO A 12 -43.24 -56.50 -14.10
N ALA A 13 -42.92 -56.09 -12.87
CA ALA A 13 -42.26 -54.83 -12.59
C ALA A 13 -40.95 -54.76 -13.39
N ARG A 14 -40.90 -53.85 -14.37
CA ARG A 14 -39.74 -53.64 -15.24
C ARG A 14 -38.56 -53.23 -14.35
N ARG A 15 -37.68 -54.19 -14.03
CA ARG A 15 -36.43 -53.95 -13.28
C ARG A 15 -35.66 -52.86 -14.04
N ARG A 16 -35.64 -51.63 -13.52
CA ARG A 16 -34.72 -50.59 -14.00
C ARG A 16 -33.33 -51.12 -13.71
N LEU A 17 -32.63 -51.59 -14.74
CA LEU A 17 -31.22 -51.92 -14.66
C LEU A 17 -30.49 -50.68 -14.16
N ARG A 18 -30.04 -50.72 -12.91
CA ARG A 18 -29.14 -49.70 -12.38
C ARG A 18 -27.85 -49.83 -13.17
N ARG A 19 -27.58 -48.88 -14.07
CA ARG A 19 -26.27 -48.75 -14.72
C ARG A 19 -25.24 -48.46 -13.64
N GLY A 20 -24.32 -49.41 -13.41
CA GLY A 20 -23.12 -49.16 -12.60
C GLY A 20 -22.12 -48.36 -13.42
N PHE A 21 -21.34 -47.51 -12.74
CA PHE A 21 -20.22 -46.80 -13.36
C PHE A 21 -19.16 -47.80 -13.82
N THR A 22 -18.67 -47.66 -15.05
CA THR A 22 -17.52 -48.40 -15.55
C THR A 22 -16.22 -47.74 -15.09
N LEU A 23 -15.15 -48.54 -14.98
CA LEU A 23 -13.81 -48.04 -14.63
C LEU A 23 -13.32 -46.98 -15.63
N VAL A 24 -13.68 -47.12 -16.91
CA VAL A 24 -13.34 -46.16 -17.97
C VAL A 24 -14.05 -44.82 -17.76
N GLU A 25 -15.34 -44.83 -17.44
CA GLU A 25 -16.09 -43.59 -17.16
C GLU A 25 -15.49 -42.85 -15.96
N LEU A 26 -15.12 -43.56 -14.90
CA LEU A 26 -14.45 -42.96 -13.75
C LEU A 26 -13.06 -42.40 -14.10
N LEU A 27 -12.27 -43.14 -14.87
CA LEU A 27 -10.92 -42.74 -15.28
C LEU A 27 -10.94 -41.50 -16.18
N ALA A 28 -11.88 -41.41 -17.12
CA ALA A 28 -12.04 -40.26 -17.99
C ALA A 28 -12.37 -38.99 -17.18
N VAL A 29 -13.23 -39.12 -16.16
CA VAL A 29 -13.61 -37.99 -15.29
C VAL A 29 -12.42 -37.47 -14.50
N ILE A 30 -11.65 -38.35 -13.86
CA ILE A 30 -10.46 -37.90 -13.12
C ILE A 30 -9.39 -37.31 -14.04
N ALA A 31 -9.25 -37.83 -15.28
CA ALA A 31 -8.34 -37.27 -16.27
C ALA A 31 -8.76 -35.84 -16.68
N ILE A 32 -10.04 -35.60 -16.90
CA ILE A 32 -10.57 -34.26 -17.21
C ILE A 32 -10.38 -33.31 -16.02
N ILE A 33 -10.67 -33.75 -14.78
CA ILE A 33 -10.45 -32.95 -13.58
C ILE A 33 -8.97 -32.59 -13.41
N ALA A 34 -8.07 -33.56 -13.57
CA ALA A 34 -6.63 -33.33 -13.47
C ALA A 34 -6.13 -32.34 -14.54
N LEU A 35 -6.65 -32.43 -15.77
CA LEU A 35 -6.35 -31.49 -16.84
C LEU A 35 -6.80 -30.06 -16.50
N ILE A 36 -8.03 -29.90 -16.01
CA ILE A 36 -8.57 -28.58 -15.62
C ILE A 36 -7.76 -27.98 -14.46
N ILE A 37 -7.48 -28.76 -13.42
CA ILE A 37 -6.66 -28.30 -12.29
C ILE A 37 -5.25 -27.91 -12.77
N GLY A 38 -4.66 -28.70 -13.67
CA GLY A 38 -3.35 -28.41 -14.28
C GLY A 38 -3.33 -27.06 -14.99
N PHE A 39 -4.36 -26.73 -15.77
CA PHE A 39 -4.46 -25.43 -16.42
C PHE A 39 -4.71 -24.28 -15.44
N LEU A 40 -5.50 -24.50 -14.39
CA LEU A 40 -5.75 -23.49 -13.35
C LEU A 40 -4.48 -23.13 -12.58
N LEU A 41 -3.62 -24.10 -12.27
CA LEU A 41 -2.39 -23.84 -11.51
C LEU A 41 -1.45 -22.84 -12.22
N VAL A 42 -1.38 -22.89 -13.55
CA VAL A 42 -0.51 -22.00 -14.35
C VAL A 42 -1.00 -20.55 -14.31
N SER A 43 -2.31 -20.30 -14.19
CA SER A 43 -2.88 -18.94 -14.22
C SER A 43 -3.00 -18.28 -12.84
N VAL A 44 -2.86 -19.03 -11.75
CA VAL A 44 -3.05 -18.51 -10.37
C VAL A 44 -2.00 -17.49 -9.96
N GLY A 45 -0.77 -17.56 -10.50
CA GLY A 45 0.31 -16.63 -10.15
C GLY A 45 0.00 -15.17 -10.50
N SER A 46 -0.25 -14.90 -11.77
CA SER A 46 -0.58 -13.54 -12.24
C SER A 46 -1.87 -12.98 -11.63
N PHE A 47 -2.83 -13.86 -11.31
CA PHE A 47 -4.04 -13.49 -10.60
C PHE A 47 -3.73 -13.01 -9.17
N ARG A 48 -2.83 -13.69 -8.45
CA ARG A 48 -2.42 -13.30 -7.09
C ARG A 48 -1.71 -11.95 -7.09
N ASP A 49 -0.80 -11.71 -8.02
CA ASP A 49 -0.08 -10.43 -8.10
C ASP A 49 -1.05 -9.28 -8.40
N SER A 50 -1.99 -9.49 -9.33
CA SER A 50 -3.04 -8.52 -9.63
C SER A 50 -3.98 -8.28 -8.44
N ALA A 51 -4.29 -9.31 -7.67
CA ALA A 51 -5.12 -9.20 -6.47
C ALA A 51 -4.40 -8.39 -5.38
N ARG A 52 -3.11 -8.66 -5.13
CA ARG A 52 -2.29 -7.90 -4.17
C ARG A 52 -2.17 -6.43 -4.58
N LEU A 53 -1.99 -6.14 -5.87
CA LEU A 53 -1.95 -4.76 -6.35
C LEU A 53 -3.32 -4.06 -6.22
N THR A 54 -4.41 -4.78 -6.44
CA THR A 54 -5.78 -4.26 -6.20
C THR A 54 -6.00 -3.95 -4.73
N GLU A 55 -5.50 -4.80 -3.83
CA GLU A 55 -5.52 -4.57 -2.38
C GLU A 55 -4.65 -3.36 -2.00
N CYS A 56 -3.46 -3.18 -2.61
CA CYS A 56 -2.67 -1.96 -2.43
C CYS A 56 -3.49 -0.71 -2.81
N MET A 57 -4.19 -0.72 -3.95
CA MET A 57 -5.04 0.39 -4.36
C MET A 57 -6.21 0.62 -3.39
N SER A 58 -6.80 -0.44 -2.84
CA SER A 58 -7.84 -0.33 -1.80
C SER A 58 -7.29 0.28 -0.51
N ASN A 59 -6.10 -0.12 -0.06
CA ASN A 59 -5.43 0.45 1.10
C ASN A 59 -5.12 1.93 0.89
N GLN A 60 -4.59 2.30 -0.28
CA GLN A 60 -4.37 3.70 -0.68
C GLN A 60 -5.67 4.52 -0.63
N HIS A 61 -6.78 3.96 -1.09
CA HIS A 61 -8.08 4.63 -1.02
C HIS A 61 -8.58 4.79 0.42
N GLN A 62 -8.41 3.78 1.28
CA GLN A 62 -8.80 3.85 2.69
C GLN A 62 -8.01 4.92 3.45
N LEU A 63 -6.68 4.95 3.27
CA LEU A 63 -5.81 5.98 3.84
C LEU A 63 -6.23 7.37 3.34
N GLN A 64 -6.44 7.52 2.03
CA GLN A 64 -6.89 8.77 1.41
C GLN A 64 -8.20 9.30 2.01
N LEU A 65 -9.19 8.43 2.20
CA LEU A 65 -10.47 8.81 2.81
C LEU A 65 -10.27 9.28 4.27
N GLY A 66 -9.45 8.57 5.04
CA GLY A 66 -9.15 8.97 6.42
C GLY A 66 -8.42 10.32 6.49
N LEU A 67 -7.44 10.51 5.62
CA LEU A 67 -6.65 11.74 5.52
C LEU A 67 -7.51 12.96 5.13
N VAL A 68 -8.42 12.80 4.16
CA VAL A 68 -9.35 13.87 3.77
C VAL A 68 -10.37 14.14 4.87
N SER A 69 -10.88 13.10 5.53
CA SER A 69 -11.86 13.25 6.62
C SER A 69 -11.26 14.01 7.80
N TRP A 70 -10.05 13.62 8.23
CA TRP A 70 -9.33 14.36 9.25
C TRP A 70 -9.05 15.80 8.83
N SER A 71 -8.64 16.03 7.58
CA SER A 71 -8.42 17.38 7.07
C SER A 71 -9.69 18.22 7.15
N GLN A 72 -10.87 17.66 6.85
CA GLN A 72 -12.15 18.37 6.95
C GLN A 72 -12.44 18.81 8.39
N ASP A 73 -12.19 17.95 9.36
CA ASP A 73 -12.36 18.26 10.79
C ASP A 73 -11.31 19.25 11.31
N ASN A 74 -10.17 19.38 10.62
CA ASN A 74 -9.04 20.21 11.01
C ASN A 74 -8.84 21.43 10.10
N ASN A 75 -9.93 22.08 9.66
CA ASN A 75 -9.92 23.33 8.88
C ASN A 75 -9.13 23.23 7.55
N GLY A 76 -9.17 22.06 6.92
CA GLY A 76 -8.52 21.79 5.64
C GLY A 76 -7.01 21.54 5.75
N LYS A 77 -6.45 21.40 6.95
CA LYS A 77 -5.01 21.18 7.15
C LYS A 77 -4.57 19.80 6.67
N PHE A 78 -3.29 19.68 6.34
CA PHE A 78 -2.64 18.40 6.12
C PHE A 78 -2.01 17.84 7.40
N MET A 79 -2.15 16.53 7.61
CA MET A 79 -1.34 15.82 8.61
C MET A 79 0.14 15.95 8.29
N SER A 80 0.96 15.93 9.32
CA SER A 80 2.41 15.90 9.19
C SER A 80 2.85 14.54 8.65
N PRO A 81 3.66 14.52 7.59
CA PRO A 81 4.30 13.32 7.10
C PRO A 81 5.46 12.88 8.00
N ALA A 82 5.96 13.77 8.85
CA ALA A 82 7.10 13.50 9.73
C ALA A 82 6.78 12.35 10.71
N SER A 83 7.69 11.40 10.82
CA SER A 83 7.68 10.37 11.88
C SER A 83 8.94 10.44 12.76
N GLN A 84 9.76 11.49 12.60
CA GLN A 84 10.98 11.71 13.38
C GLN A 84 10.74 12.57 14.64
N GLU A 85 11.61 12.36 15.63
CA GLU A 85 11.56 12.86 17.02
C GLU A 85 11.40 14.38 17.19
N PHE A 86 10.81 14.77 18.33
CA PHE A 86 11.03 16.08 18.97
C PHE A 86 11.70 15.89 20.34
N PRO A 87 12.66 16.76 20.74
CA PRO A 87 13.33 16.66 22.03
C PRO A 87 12.38 16.72 23.24
N PRO A 88 12.73 16.07 24.37
CA PRO A 88 11.96 16.19 25.61
C PRO A 88 11.90 17.65 26.08
N GLY A 89 10.70 18.12 26.47
CA GLY A 89 10.49 19.48 26.99
C GLY A 89 9.87 20.47 26.01
N ILE A 90 9.70 20.09 24.74
CA ILE A 90 8.76 20.75 23.84
C ILE A 90 7.39 20.15 24.10
N SER A 91 6.51 20.86 24.81
CA SER A 91 5.08 20.57 24.76
C SER A 91 4.64 20.71 23.32
N ASN A 92 4.29 19.62 22.65
CA ASN A 92 3.78 19.72 21.29
C ASN A 92 2.27 20.00 21.34
N PRO A 93 1.79 21.21 21.03
CA PRO A 93 0.35 21.46 20.88
C PRO A 93 -0.26 20.69 19.68
N ASN A 94 0.54 19.98 18.89
CA ASN A 94 0.14 19.37 17.62
C ASN A 94 0.29 17.85 17.55
N ARG A 95 0.16 17.11 18.68
CA ARG A 95 0.03 15.64 18.65
C ARG A 95 -0.99 15.19 17.59
N ASP A 96 -2.06 15.97 17.46
CA ASP A 96 -3.17 15.70 16.56
C ASP A 96 -2.82 15.88 15.07
N LEU A 97 -1.64 16.44 14.72
CA LEU A 97 -1.21 16.59 13.32
C LEU A 97 -0.49 15.35 12.77
N PHE A 98 0.09 14.47 13.58
CA PHE A 98 0.91 13.36 13.07
C PHE A 98 0.03 12.18 12.65
N TRP A 99 0.17 11.72 11.40
CA TRP A 99 -0.65 10.63 10.89
C TRP A 99 -0.33 9.27 11.55
N VAL A 100 0.93 9.08 11.92
CA VAL A 100 1.50 7.96 12.67
C VAL A 100 2.37 8.54 13.77
N LYS A 101 2.32 7.98 14.96
CA LYS A 101 3.10 8.48 16.10
C LYS A 101 4.47 7.83 16.14
N SER A 102 5.45 8.58 16.62
CA SER A 102 6.77 8.10 16.95
C SER A 102 7.06 8.31 18.43
N TYR A 103 7.59 7.29 19.11
CA TYR A 103 7.95 7.34 20.52
C TYR A 103 9.47 7.41 20.67
N ASN A 104 9.89 8.15 21.69
CA ASN A 104 11.23 8.72 21.82
C ASN A 104 11.93 8.16 23.07
N THR A 105 13.24 7.90 22.99
CA THR A 105 14.13 7.79 24.15
C THR A 105 15.43 8.61 24.02
N GLY A 106 15.32 9.93 23.89
CA GLY A 106 16.30 10.91 24.40
C GLY A 106 17.30 11.52 23.40
N ALA A 107 17.57 12.81 23.61
CA ALA A 107 18.31 13.75 22.75
C ALA A 107 19.81 13.46 22.45
N GLN A 108 20.31 12.26 22.75
CA GLN A 108 21.72 11.86 22.55
C GLN A 108 21.88 10.58 21.73
N ALA A 109 20.79 9.97 21.25
CA ALA A 109 20.84 8.80 20.38
C ALA A 109 20.71 9.24 18.90
N PRO A 110 21.64 8.89 18.00
CA PRO A 110 21.55 9.24 16.58
C PRO A 110 20.51 8.42 15.80
N ARG A 111 19.63 7.69 16.49
CA ARG A 111 18.69 6.73 15.92
C ARG A 111 17.49 6.62 16.84
N LEU A 112 16.29 6.70 16.24
CA LEU A 112 14.98 6.45 16.84
C LEU A 112 15.09 5.24 17.75
N ARG A 113 15.14 5.46 19.05
CA ARG A 113 14.99 4.38 20.00
C ARG A 113 13.61 4.49 20.57
N ASP A 114 12.82 3.51 20.14
CA ASP A 114 11.75 2.92 20.91
C ASP A 114 10.37 3.49 20.62
N LEU A 115 9.80 3.01 19.52
CA LEU A 115 8.42 3.28 19.13
C LEU A 115 7.39 2.66 20.09
N ASP A 116 7.78 1.93 21.14
CA ASP A 116 6.85 1.34 22.12
C ASP A 116 7.30 1.48 23.60
N GLY A 117 8.47 2.05 23.89
CA GLY A 117 9.07 2.01 25.23
C GLY A 117 9.70 0.66 25.63
N ASP A 118 9.88 -0.28 24.69
CA ASP A 118 10.44 -1.64 24.85
C ASP A 118 11.90 -1.87 24.41
N GLY A 119 12.53 -0.89 23.75
CA GLY A 119 13.91 -0.92 23.27
C GLY A 119 14.09 -1.46 21.84
N SER A 120 13.01 -1.74 21.10
CA SER A 120 13.05 -2.15 19.70
C SER A 120 13.19 -0.95 18.73
N LEU A 121 13.75 -1.21 17.53
CA LEU A 121 13.96 -0.21 16.46
C LEU A 121 12.93 -0.36 15.34
N GLU A 122 11.79 -0.97 15.62
CA GLU A 122 10.76 -1.27 14.61
C GLU A 122 9.49 -0.47 14.88
N GLU A 123 8.80 -0.08 13.81
CA GLU A 123 7.48 0.51 13.93
C GLU A 123 6.46 -0.56 14.30
N THR A 124 5.54 -0.20 15.18
CA THR A 124 4.61 -1.14 15.82
C THR A 124 3.18 -0.80 15.48
N ASP A 125 2.29 -1.78 15.62
CA ASP A 125 0.85 -1.55 15.47
C ASP A 125 0.34 -0.48 16.44
N GLN A 126 0.98 -0.33 17.61
CA GLN A 126 0.58 0.67 18.59
C GLN A 126 0.96 2.09 18.15
N ALA A 127 2.09 2.27 17.48
CA ALA A 127 2.47 3.53 16.85
C ALA A 127 1.48 3.99 15.77
N LEU A 128 0.95 3.04 14.98
CA LEU A 128 -0.13 3.32 14.03
C LEU A 128 -1.41 3.73 14.76
N LYS A 129 -1.82 2.96 15.79
CA LYS A 129 -3.05 3.20 16.56
C LYS A 129 -3.06 4.54 17.30
N ASP A 130 -1.91 4.98 17.76
CA ASP A 130 -1.76 6.25 18.46
C ASP A 130 -1.65 7.46 17.50
N GLY A 131 -1.49 7.23 16.20
CA GLY A 131 -1.47 8.27 15.17
C GLY A 131 -2.85 8.84 14.89
N ALA A 132 -2.93 10.13 14.54
CA ALA A 132 -4.21 10.83 14.34
C ALA A 132 -5.06 10.27 13.19
N LEU A 133 -4.45 9.56 12.23
CA LEU A 133 -5.18 8.93 11.14
C LEU A 133 -5.97 7.70 11.59
N TYR A 134 -5.53 7.01 12.64
CA TYR A 134 -6.15 5.75 13.04
C TYR A 134 -7.59 5.92 13.51
N ASP A 135 -7.93 7.06 14.12
CA ASP A 135 -9.31 7.39 14.51
C ASP A 135 -10.30 7.33 13.33
N TYR A 136 -9.80 7.56 12.11
CA TYR A 136 -10.57 7.59 10.86
C TYR A 136 -10.49 6.29 10.06
N VAL A 137 -9.34 5.59 10.11
CA VAL A 137 -9.11 4.37 9.31
C VAL A 137 -9.48 3.09 10.09
N GLN A 138 -9.15 3.03 11.39
CA GLN A 138 -9.45 1.94 12.32
C GLN A 138 -8.99 0.53 11.89
N ASP A 139 -8.13 0.40 10.88
CA ASP A 139 -7.52 -0.85 10.45
C ASP A 139 -6.01 -0.65 10.18
N VAL A 140 -5.17 -1.28 11.00
CA VAL A 140 -3.71 -1.21 10.84
C VAL A 140 -3.24 -1.84 9.53
N ARG A 141 -3.99 -2.79 8.96
CA ARG A 141 -3.64 -3.45 7.70
C ARG A 141 -3.69 -2.50 6.51
N ALA A 142 -4.45 -1.40 6.61
CA ALA A 142 -4.49 -0.38 5.57
C ALA A 142 -3.16 0.37 5.40
N TYR A 143 -2.26 0.31 6.40
CA TYR A 143 -0.94 0.96 6.36
C TYR A 143 0.13 0.10 5.69
N GLN A 144 -0.15 -1.20 5.51
CA GLN A 144 0.79 -2.17 4.94
C GLN A 144 0.40 -2.51 3.50
N SER A 145 1.42 -2.64 2.65
CA SER A 145 1.24 -3.16 1.30
C SER A 145 1.33 -4.69 1.32
N PRO A 146 0.39 -5.43 0.72
CA PRO A 146 0.52 -6.88 0.54
C PRO A 146 1.64 -7.28 -0.43
N LEU A 147 2.26 -6.31 -1.11
CA LEU A 147 3.45 -6.50 -1.93
C LEU A 147 4.75 -6.30 -1.14
N ASP A 148 4.70 -5.76 0.07
CA ASP A 148 5.88 -5.48 0.88
C ASP A 148 6.53 -6.78 1.38
N PRO A 149 7.78 -7.10 0.97
CA PRO A 149 8.45 -8.33 1.37
C PRO A 149 9.12 -8.23 2.76
N THR A 150 9.16 -7.04 3.36
CA THR A 150 9.99 -6.77 4.54
C THR A 150 9.34 -7.15 5.86
N GLY A 151 8.02 -7.35 5.88
CA GLY A 151 7.25 -7.73 7.07
C GLY A 151 6.99 -6.60 8.08
N ARG A 152 7.39 -5.36 7.79
CA ARG A 152 7.12 -4.19 8.65
C ARG A 152 5.64 -3.79 8.67
N VAL A 153 5.20 -3.10 9.71
CA VAL A 153 3.78 -2.77 9.92
C VAL A 153 3.25 -1.67 8.99
N ARG A 154 4.13 -0.85 8.41
CA ARG A 154 3.76 0.22 7.47
C ARG A 154 4.67 0.26 6.26
N SER A 155 4.04 0.25 5.10
CA SER A 155 4.71 0.30 3.80
C SER A 155 4.59 1.66 3.12
N TYR A 156 3.59 2.44 3.53
CA TYR A 156 3.23 3.69 2.89
C TYR A 156 3.80 4.90 3.63
N SER A 157 4.02 5.96 2.87
CA SER A 157 4.47 7.26 3.36
C SER A 157 3.59 8.36 2.79
N LEU A 158 3.46 9.44 3.55
CA LEU A 158 2.83 10.66 3.08
C LEU A 158 3.78 11.46 2.21
N ASN A 159 3.21 12.28 1.33
CA ASN A 159 3.95 13.31 0.61
C ASN A 159 4.69 14.24 1.60
N GLY A 160 6.02 14.36 1.47
CA GLY A 160 6.83 15.19 2.37
C GLY A 160 6.66 16.71 2.21
N PHE A 161 6.03 17.18 1.13
CA PHE A 161 5.89 18.60 0.75
C PHE A 161 4.56 19.23 1.18
N ILE A 162 3.76 18.52 1.97
CA ILE A 162 2.51 19.01 2.57
C ILE A 162 2.65 19.07 4.09
N SER A 163 1.79 19.85 4.74
CA SER A 163 1.67 20.08 6.21
C SER A 163 2.26 21.38 6.74
N ASP A 164 1.75 21.83 7.90
CA ASP A 164 2.32 22.89 8.73
C ASP A 164 3.68 22.50 9.32
N ILE A 165 3.91 21.19 9.51
CA ILE A 165 5.16 20.60 9.99
C ILE A 165 5.63 19.63 8.90
N PRO A 166 6.28 20.12 7.82
CA PRO A 166 6.85 19.25 6.79
C PRO A 166 7.91 18.32 7.37
N ASP A 167 8.30 17.36 6.55
CA ASP A 167 9.38 16.44 6.86
C ASP A 167 10.72 17.16 7.13
N ASN A 168 11.06 18.19 6.34
CA ASN A 168 12.28 18.97 6.52
C ASN A 168 12.07 20.49 6.28
N PRO A 169 11.51 21.24 7.27
CA PRO A 169 11.15 22.65 7.11
C PRO A 169 12.35 23.58 6.88
N ASN A 170 13.54 23.19 7.33
CA ASN A 170 14.77 24.00 7.23
C ASN A 170 15.69 23.52 6.10
N GLY A 171 15.29 22.47 5.39
CA GLY A 171 16.02 21.91 4.27
C GLY A 171 15.47 22.38 2.93
N ALA A 172 16.03 21.82 1.86
CA ALA A 172 15.61 22.08 0.49
C ALA A 172 14.18 21.58 0.16
N TRP A 173 13.51 20.90 1.10
CA TRP A 173 12.28 20.12 0.94
C TRP A 173 11.11 20.63 1.80
N GLY A 174 11.09 21.92 2.14
CA GLY A 174 10.03 22.49 2.97
C GLY A 174 8.63 22.33 2.35
N SER A 175 7.62 22.17 3.19
CA SER A 175 6.21 22.13 2.76
C SER A 175 5.89 23.39 1.97
N THR A 176 5.33 23.19 0.78
CA THR A 176 4.88 24.30 -0.03
C THR A 176 3.43 24.65 0.26
N VAL A 177 2.67 23.76 0.92
CA VAL A 177 1.27 24.00 1.35
C VAL A 177 0.90 23.28 2.66
N ASP A 178 0.20 23.99 3.55
CA ASP A 178 -0.32 23.47 4.83
C ASP A 178 -1.75 22.95 4.76
N ARG A 179 -2.48 23.22 3.67
CA ARG A 179 -3.91 22.96 3.57
C ARG A 179 -4.37 22.62 2.16
N ILE A 180 -5.41 21.79 2.05
CA ILE A 180 -5.98 21.31 0.77
C ILE A 180 -6.31 22.48 -0.17
N SER A 181 -6.88 23.56 0.37
CA SER A 181 -7.27 24.73 -0.43
C SER A 181 -6.11 25.49 -1.09
N LYS A 182 -4.86 25.21 -0.71
CA LYS A 182 -3.66 25.82 -1.30
C LYS A 182 -3.01 24.95 -2.38
N VAL A 183 -3.47 23.70 -2.55
CA VAL A 183 -2.97 22.80 -3.60
C VAL A 183 -3.47 23.28 -4.95
N ARG A 184 -2.56 23.49 -5.91
CA ARG A 184 -2.91 23.99 -7.24
C ARG A 184 -3.57 22.94 -8.12
N ASN A 185 -3.08 21.70 -8.07
CA ASN A 185 -3.58 20.60 -8.88
C ASN A 185 -3.84 19.32 -8.05
N PRO A 186 -4.93 19.25 -7.28
CA PRO A 186 -5.23 18.12 -6.40
C PRO A 186 -5.28 16.76 -7.13
N ALA A 187 -5.72 16.73 -8.39
CA ALA A 187 -5.84 15.51 -9.17
C ALA A 187 -4.51 14.93 -9.68
N ASN A 188 -3.46 15.74 -9.62
CA ASN A 188 -2.09 15.38 -9.97
C ASN A 188 -1.12 15.68 -8.81
N THR A 189 -1.62 15.80 -7.58
CA THR A 189 -0.77 15.87 -6.39
C THR A 189 -1.00 14.62 -5.57
N MET A 190 0.04 13.83 -5.39
CA MET A 190 0.02 12.61 -4.61
C MET A 190 -0.18 12.93 -3.13
N TYR A 191 -0.94 12.08 -2.44
CA TYR A 191 -1.08 12.12 -0.98
C TYR A 191 -0.22 11.03 -0.32
N THR A 192 -0.36 9.77 -0.75
CA THR A 192 0.43 8.62 -0.24
C THR A 192 1.06 7.79 -1.35
N ILE A 193 2.20 7.17 -1.03
CA ILE A 193 2.93 6.24 -1.89
C ILE A 193 3.57 5.12 -1.05
N ALA A 194 3.82 3.97 -1.66
CA ALA A 194 4.68 2.95 -1.06
C ALA A 194 6.15 3.34 -1.20
N GLU A 195 6.85 3.38 -0.07
CA GLU A 195 8.26 3.75 0.03
C GLU A 195 9.06 2.55 0.51
N HIS A 196 10.31 2.42 0.08
CA HIS A 196 11.23 1.40 0.54
C HIS A 196 12.55 2.03 0.96
N ASP A 197 12.55 2.73 2.10
CA ASP A 197 13.77 3.32 2.65
C ASP A 197 14.69 2.24 3.25
N THR A 198 15.70 1.83 2.48
CA THR A 198 16.73 0.87 2.92
C THR A 198 18.04 1.54 3.33
N GLY A 199 18.10 2.89 3.29
CA GLY A 199 19.35 3.64 3.41
C GLY A 199 20.02 3.56 4.79
N TRP A 200 19.26 3.24 5.85
CA TRP A 200 19.65 3.57 7.21
C TRP A 200 19.70 2.41 8.22
N GLN A 201 19.74 1.16 7.75
CA GLN A 201 19.78 -0.07 8.59
C GLN A 201 18.49 -0.36 9.37
N ASP A 202 17.43 0.38 9.07
CA ASP A 202 16.15 0.32 9.76
C ASP A 202 15.08 -0.17 8.77
N ASN A 203 14.19 -1.05 9.22
CA ASN A 203 13.16 -1.66 8.38
C ASN A 203 11.82 -0.89 8.43
N TYR A 204 11.85 0.45 8.45
CA TYR A 204 10.64 1.29 8.51
C TYR A 204 10.83 2.63 7.78
N ASN A 205 9.73 3.22 7.31
CA ASN A 205 9.76 4.50 6.60
C ASN A 205 9.91 5.66 7.59
N ARG A 206 10.89 6.53 7.32
CA ARG A 206 11.16 7.71 8.13
C ARG A 206 10.61 8.94 7.44
N GLY A 207 9.66 9.59 8.10
CA GLY A 207 9.12 10.82 7.59
C GLY A 207 8.20 10.64 6.39
N GLY A 208 8.15 11.70 5.59
CA GLY A 208 7.45 11.71 4.32
C GLY A 208 8.35 11.33 3.17
N TRP A 209 7.75 10.78 2.12
CA TRP A 209 8.45 10.49 0.89
C TRP A 209 8.84 11.80 0.18
N VAL A 210 10.12 11.96 -0.14
CA VAL A 210 10.70 13.13 -0.79
C VAL A 210 11.65 12.78 -1.94
N ILE A 211 11.83 13.75 -2.85
CA ILE A 211 12.93 13.78 -3.82
C ILE A 211 13.57 15.15 -3.80
N ASP A 212 14.81 15.19 -4.26
CA ASP A 212 15.61 16.40 -4.28
C ASP A 212 15.42 17.18 -5.58
N THR A 213 14.59 18.22 -5.50
CA THR A 213 14.28 19.08 -6.65
C THR A 213 15.19 20.32 -6.77
N LEU A 214 16.08 20.56 -5.81
CA LEU A 214 16.93 21.77 -5.79
C LEU A 214 18.34 21.53 -6.35
N HIS A 215 18.85 20.29 -6.33
CA HIS A 215 20.14 20.02 -6.94
C HIS A 215 20.08 20.22 -8.47
N PRO A 216 21.15 20.72 -9.10
CA PRO A 216 21.15 21.02 -10.54
C PRO A 216 20.77 19.86 -11.45
N VAL A 217 21.06 18.62 -11.02
CA VAL A 217 20.72 17.39 -11.75
C VAL A 217 19.48 16.70 -11.21
N GLY A 218 18.95 17.10 -10.05
CA GLY A 218 17.95 16.34 -9.30
C GLY A 218 18.52 15.08 -8.64
N TRP A 219 18.02 14.71 -7.46
CA TRP A 219 18.40 13.47 -6.78
C TRP A 219 17.19 12.68 -6.28
N TRP A 220 17.25 11.37 -6.47
CA TRP A 220 16.41 10.47 -5.68
C TRP A 220 16.89 10.52 -4.23
N LYS A 221 15.94 10.62 -3.30
CA LYS A 221 16.19 10.67 -1.85
C LYS A 221 15.50 9.52 -1.14
N ASP A 222 14.21 9.36 -1.38
CA ASP A 222 13.50 8.18 -0.90
C ASP A 222 13.23 7.25 -2.07
N PHE A 223 13.58 5.98 -1.86
CA PHE A 223 13.43 4.95 -2.87
C PHE A 223 11.94 4.53 -2.95
N PRO A 224 11.26 4.69 -4.11
CA PRO A 224 9.92 4.14 -4.27
C PRO A 224 9.93 2.62 -4.10
N ALA A 225 8.85 2.07 -3.56
CA ALA A 225 8.75 0.63 -3.33
C ALA A 225 8.39 -0.15 -4.60
N PHE A 226 9.39 -0.50 -5.41
CA PHE A 226 9.21 -1.32 -6.63
C PHE A 226 9.04 -2.82 -6.33
N TRP A 227 8.00 -3.18 -5.58
CA TRP A 227 7.73 -4.59 -5.23
C TRP A 227 6.82 -5.32 -6.22
N ASP A 228 6.06 -4.60 -7.04
CA ASP A 228 5.26 -5.22 -8.11
C ASP A 228 6.21 -5.71 -9.23
N PRO A 229 6.14 -6.99 -9.66
CA PRO A 229 7.05 -7.51 -10.67
C PRO A 229 6.83 -6.93 -12.08
N GLN A 230 5.85 -6.07 -12.28
CA GLN A 230 5.61 -5.33 -13.53
C GLN A 230 5.89 -3.82 -13.38
N ASP A 231 6.63 -3.43 -12.33
CA ASP A 231 7.05 -2.05 -12.09
C ASP A 231 5.87 -1.06 -12.04
N ARG A 232 4.82 -1.47 -11.32
CA ARG A 232 3.65 -0.64 -11.07
C ARG A 232 3.59 -0.22 -9.61
N LEU A 233 3.02 0.95 -9.37
CA LEU A 233 2.85 1.53 -8.04
C LEU A 233 1.40 1.95 -7.83
N ALA A 234 0.82 1.56 -6.69
CA ALA A 234 -0.44 2.13 -6.24
C ALA A 234 -0.17 3.40 -5.44
N MET A 235 -0.87 4.48 -5.80
CA MET A 235 -0.74 5.80 -5.17
C MET A 235 -2.12 6.40 -4.93
N SER A 236 -2.22 7.28 -3.94
CA SER A 236 -3.38 8.13 -3.73
C SER A 236 -3.07 9.59 -4.10
N PHE A 237 -4.11 10.35 -4.42
CA PHE A 237 -4.04 11.74 -4.83
C PHE A 237 -5.00 12.60 -4.01
N ILE A 238 -4.67 13.88 -3.84
CA ILE A 238 -5.40 14.82 -2.96
C ILE A 238 -6.87 14.98 -3.38
N ASP A 239 -7.21 14.76 -4.65
CA ASP A 239 -8.59 14.75 -5.16
C ASP A 239 -9.46 13.58 -4.64
N GLY A 240 -8.90 12.63 -3.88
CA GLY A 240 -9.60 11.46 -3.37
C GLY A 240 -9.44 10.21 -4.24
N SER A 241 -8.78 10.31 -5.40
CA SER A 241 -8.56 9.17 -6.28
C SER A 241 -7.34 8.34 -5.86
N SER A 242 -7.43 7.03 -6.08
CA SER A 242 -6.30 6.10 -5.99
C SER A 242 -6.07 5.47 -7.35
N ARG A 243 -4.82 5.38 -7.80
CA ARG A 243 -4.48 4.92 -9.17
C ARG A 243 -3.28 4.00 -9.13
N ILE A 244 -3.27 3.05 -10.06
CA ILE A 244 -2.08 2.26 -10.38
C ILE A 244 -1.34 2.99 -11.49
N ILE A 245 -0.07 3.28 -11.25
CA ILE A 245 0.84 3.93 -12.18
C ILE A 245 1.83 2.90 -12.70
N THR A 246 2.05 2.91 -14.01
CA THR A 246 3.18 2.22 -14.66
C THR A 246 4.30 3.23 -14.88
N LEU A 247 5.53 2.84 -14.53
CA LEU A 247 6.72 3.64 -14.73
C LEU A 247 7.03 3.81 -16.22
N ALA A 248 7.68 4.92 -16.58
CA ALA A 248 8.15 5.13 -17.95
C ALA A 248 9.33 4.19 -18.26
N ASN A 249 10.23 3.99 -17.31
CA ASN A 249 11.29 3.01 -17.40
C ASN A 249 10.93 1.71 -16.62
N PRO A 250 10.75 0.56 -17.31
CA PRO A 250 10.46 -0.73 -16.67
C PRO A 250 11.69 -1.37 -16.00
N LYS A 251 12.82 -0.66 -15.92
CA LYS A 251 14.03 -1.07 -15.18
C LYS A 251 14.42 -0.03 -14.14
N LEU A 252 13.49 0.84 -13.75
CA LEU A 252 13.79 1.90 -12.78
C LEU A 252 14.25 1.32 -11.44
N ASN A 253 13.74 0.15 -11.05
CA ASN A 253 14.17 -0.61 -9.87
C ASN A 253 15.61 -1.16 -9.93
N GLU A 254 16.20 -1.30 -11.12
CA GLU A 254 17.60 -1.65 -11.30
C GLU A 254 18.52 -0.41 -11.26
N ILE A 255 17.95 0.78 -11.43
CA ILE A 255 18.67 2.06 -11.53
C ILE A 255 18.63 2.78 -10.19
N VAL A 256 17.43 3.04 -9.69
CA VAL A 256 17.19 3.54 -8.34
C VAL A 256 17.27 2.32 -7.42
N THR A 257 18.31 2.26 -6.61
CA THR A 257 18.62 1.08 -5.79
C THR A 257 19.06 1.43 -4.37
N ALA A 258 19.16 2.74 -4.09
CA ALA A 258 19.58 3.27 -2.81
C ALA A 258 18.83 4.56 -2.53
N HIS A 259 18.81 4.95 -1.25
CA HIS A 259 18.22 6.18 -0.73
C HIS A 259 18.71 7.39 -1.53
N GLU A 260 20.03 7.68 -1.53
CA GLU A 260 20.54 8.86 -2.22
C GLU A 260 21.30 8.53 -3.50
N ILE A 261 20.70 8.79 -4.67
CA ILE A 261 21.39 8.70 -5.95
C ILE A 261 21.07 9.89 -6.87
N PRO A 262 22.02 10.36 -7.68
CA PRO A 262 21.76 11.40 -8.67
C PRO A 262 20.87 10.86 -9.78
N VAL A 263 20.01 11.74 -10.31
CA VAL A 263 19.23 11.43 -11.52
C VAL A 263 20.18 11.31 -12.71
N ASN A 264 19.83 10.41 -13.62
CA ASN A 264 20.55 10.15 -14.87
C ASN A 264 19.53 10.02 -16.01
N ASP A 265 20.01 9.98 -17.25
CA ASP A 265 19.17 9.89 -18.46
C ASP A 265 18.15 8.74 -18.40
N ALA A 266 18.47 7.64 -17.72
CA ALA A 266 17.59 6.48 -17.62
C ALA A 266 16.49 6.64 -16.55
N SER A 267 16.63 7.56 -15.60
CA SER A 267 15.65 7.81 -14.53
C SER A 267 14.97 9.18 -14.61
N GLU A 268 15.44 10.07 -15.48
CA GLU A 268 14.98 11.46 -15.60
C GLU A 268 13.46 11.59 -15.88
N ILE A 269 12.93 10.78 -16.79
CA ILE A 269 11.50 10.85 -17.17
C ILE A 269 10.61 10.53 -15.97
N ASP A 270 10.92 9.45 -15.24
CA ASP A 270 10.16 9.09 -14.04
C ASP A 270 10.39 10.10 -12.92
N PHE A 271 11.62 10.58 -12.74
CA PHE A 271 11.95 11.61 -11.74
C PHE A 271 11.11 12.88 -11.93
N GLU A 272 11.08 13.45 -13.14
CA GLU A 272 10.29 14.65 -13.43
C GLU A 272 8.79 14.38 -13.30
N ARG A 273 8.33 13.16 -13.61
CA ARG A 273 6.93 12.76 -13.37
C ARG A 273 6.60 12.75 -11.87
N PHE A 274 7.42 12.11 -11.04
CA PHE A 274 7.25 12.11 -9.59
C PHE A 274 7.33 13.51 -9.00
N LYS A 275 8.23 14.36 -9.49
CA LYS A 275 8.33 15.77 -9.10
C LYS A 275 7.02 16.52 -9.30
N THR A 276 6.34 16.31 -10.44
CA THR A 276 5.02 16.94 -10.66
C THR A 276 3.94 16.43 -9.72
N TRP A 277 4.02 15.16 -9.29
CA TRP A 277 3.08 14.59 -8.32
C TRP A 277 3.38 14.97 -6.89
N LEU A 278 4.64 15.19 -6.59
CA LEU A 278 5.09 15.49 -5.25
C LEU A 278 4.85 16.95 -4.86
N ARG A 279 5.01 17.87 -5.81
CA ARG A 279 4.99 19.32 -5.57
C ARG A 279 3.56 19.88 -5.69
N PRO A 280 2.88 20.22 -4.57
CA PRO A 280 1.50 20.72 -4.59
C PRO A 280 1.37 22.17 -5.11
N ASP A 281 2.50 22.87 -5.26
CA ASP A 281 2.61 24.26 -5.71
C ASP A 281 2.87 24.41 -7.21
N LEU A 282 3.14 23.31 -7.93
CA LEU A 282 3.26 23.28 -9.38
C LEU A 282 1.91 23.04 -10.04
#